data_AF-A0A930F9Z8-F1
#
_entry.id   AF-A0A930F9Z8-F1
#
_cell.length_a   1.000
_cell.length_b   1.000
_cell.length_c   1.000
_cell.angle_alpha   90.00
_cell.angle_beta   90.00
_cell.angle_gamma   90.00
#
_symmetry.space_group_name_H-M   'P 1'
#
loop_
_entity.id
_entity.type
_entity.pdbx_description
1 polymer ?
#
loop_
_entity_poly.entity_id
_entity_poly.type
_entity_poly.pdbx_seq_one_letter_code
_entity_poly.pdbx_strand_id
1 'polypeptide(L)'
;MTPVTFEEKYYPAVKETVYQTRLSNGLTVSLLPKKQFNEVYGVVTVQFGSVDTSFTLYEKGLQSYPAGIAHFLEHKLFEREHAEDIMESFTRLGADSNAFTSFTKTSYLFSTINQLSENLDLLEELVTVAHFTE
;
A
#
# COMPACT_ATOMS: atom_id res chain seq x y z
N MET A 1 22.79 1.05 -7.49
CA MET A 1 21.47 0.39 -7.48
C MET A 1 21.48 -0.70 -8.54
N THR A 2 21.09 -1.93 -8.20
CA THR A 2 20.95 -3.01 -9.19
C THR A 2 19.79 -2.66 -10.15
N PRO A 3 19.95 -2.76 -11.47
CA PRO A 3 18.85 -2.51 -12.40
C PRO A 3 17.72 -3.49 -12.12
N VAL A 4 16.51 -2.97 -11.88
CA VAL A 4 15.31 -3.80 -11.75
C VAL A 4 14.77 -4.06 -13.15
N THR A 5 14.66 -5.33 -13.54
CA THR A 5 14.07 -5.73 -14.81
C THR A 5 12.58 -6.02 -14.63
N PHE A 6 11.76 -5.47 -15.51
CA PHE A 6 10.33 -5.74 -15.56
C PHE A 6 10.02 -6.77 -16.64
N GLU A 7 9.20 -7.75 -16.30
CA GLU A 7 8.59 -8.68 -17.24
C GLU A 7 7.33 -8.04 -17.83
N GLU A 8 7.20 -8.12 -19.15
CA GLU A 8 6.03 -7.59 -19.87
C GLU A 8 4.99 -8.70 -20.08
N LYS A 9 3.73 -8.41 -19.75
CA LYS A 9 2.60 -9.31 -20.02
C LYS A 9 1.42 -8.56 -20.63
N TYR A 10 1.09 -8.92 -21.88
CA TYR A 10 -0.08 -8.42 -22.58
C TYR A 10 -1.33 -9.24 -22.25
N TYR A 11 -2.45 -8.55 -21.99
CA TYR A 11 -3.76 -9.14 -21.70
C TYR A 11 -4.75 -8.82 -22.83
N PRO A 12 -4.96 -9.73 -23.80
CA PRO A 12 -5.80 -9.46 -24.98
C PRO A 12 -7.26 -9.12 -24.67
N ALA A 13 -7.82 -9.71 -23.59
CA ALA A 13 -9.22 -9.51 -23.21
C ALA A 13 -9.54 -8.05 -22.83
N VAL A 14 -8.55 -7.32 -22.28
CA VAL A 14 -8.69 -5.92 -21.88
C VAL A 14 -7.83 -4.97 -22.71
N LYS A 15 -7.02 -5.51 -23.63
CA LYS A 15 -6.07 -4.77 -24.49
C LYS A 15 -5.06 -3.93 -23.71
N GLU A 16 -4.61 -4.44 -22.57
CA GLU A 16 -3.67 -3.75 -21.67
C GLU A 16 -2.37 -4.54 -21.53
N THR A 17 -1.26 -3.83 -21.38
CA THR A 17 0.05 -4.40 -21.04
C THR A 17 0.40 -4.05 -19.61
N VAL A 18 0.72 -5.07 -18.80
CA VAL A 18 1.24 -4.90 -17.44
C VAL A 18 2.72 -5.21 -17.43
N TYR A 19 3.49 -4.36 -16.75
CA TYR A 19 4.90 -4.59 -16.46
C TYR A 19 5.03 -5.01 -15.01
N GLN A 20 5.64 -6.15 -14.73
CA GLN A 20 5.72 -6.68 -13.37
C GLN A 20 7.16 -7.06 -13.00
N THR A 21 7.52 -6.86 -11.74
CA THR A 21 8.80 -7.31 -11.20
C THR A 21 8.64 -7.72 -9.72
N ARG A 22 9.62 -8.45 -9.21
CA ARG A 22 9.71 -8.79 -7.79
C ARG A 22 11.03 -8.28 -7.23
N LEU A 23 10.93 -7.39 -6.25
CA LEU A 23 12.09 -6.79 -5.58
C LEU A 23 12.78 -7.82 -4.67
N SER A 24 14.02 -7.52 -4.26
CA SER A 24 14.82 -8.39 -3.38
C SER A 24 14.19 -8.61 -2.00
N ASN A 25 13.43 -7.63 -1.49
CA ASN A 25 12.65 -7.74 -0.26
C ASN A 25 11.36 -8.58 -0.43
N GLY A 26 11.07 -9.04 -1.65
CA GLY A 26 9.92 -9.87 -1.96
C GLY A 26 8.65 -9.13 -2.37
N LEU A 27 8.64 -7.80 -2.36
CA LEU A 27 7.53 -6.99 -2.85
C LEU A 27 7.33 -7.21 -4.35
N THR A 28 6.09 -7.47 -4.76
CA THR A 28 5.72 -7.53 -6.18
C THR A 28 5.25 -6.16 -6.61
N VAL A 29 5.87 -5.60 -7.65
CA VAL A 29 5.53 -4.29 -8.21
C VAL A 29 4.95 -4.50 -9.60
N SER A 30 3.76 -3.95 -9.83
CA SER A 30 3.06 -4.00 -11.11
C SER A 30 2.76 -2.58 -11.59
N LEU A 31 3.11 -2.29 -12.84
CA LEU A 31 2.84 -1.03 -13.52
C LEU A 31 1.88 -1.26 -14.67
N LEU A 32 0.83 -0.45 -14.74
CA LEU A 32 -0.14 -0.45 -15.82
C LEU A 32 -0.21 0.96 -16.45
N PRO A 33 0.59 1.24 -17.51
CA PRO A 33 0.63 2.57 -18.12
C PRO A 33 -0.65 2.88 -18.90
N LYS A 34 -1.52 3.74 -18.37
CA LYS A 34 -2.75 4.18 -19.04
C LYS A 34 -2.57 5.55 -19.70
N LYS A 35 -1.98 5.58 -20.89
CA LYS A 35 -1.62 6.82 -21.64
C LYS A 35 -2.79 7.79 -21.93
N GLN A 36 -4.03 7.34 -21.76
CA GLN A 36 -5.25 8.13 -22.02
C GLN A 36 -5.81 8.79 -20.75
N PHE A 37 -5.17 8.62 -19.60
CA PHE A 37 -5.62 9.11 -18.30
C PHE A 37 -4.60 10.12 -17.76
N ASN A 38 -5.10 11.19 -17.13
CA ASN A 38 -4.27 12.17 -16.43
C ASN A 38 -4.02 11.77 -14.97
N GLU A 39 -4.96 11.03 -14.39
CA GLU A 39 -4.86 10.56 -13.01
C GLU A 39 -3.97 9.31 -12.94
N VAL A 40 -3.08 9.30 -11.95
CA VAL A 40 -2.29 8.15 -11.54
C VAL A 40 -2.86 7.62 -10.24
N TYR A 41 -2.98 6.29 -10.16
CA TYR A 41 -3.49 5.58 -8.99
C TYR A 41 -2.41 4.66 -8.44
N GLY A 42 -2.05 4.84 -7.17
CA GLY A 42 -1.08 4.02 -6.45
C GLY A 42 -1.77 3.19 -5.38
N VAL A 43 -1.40 1.91 -5.24
CA VAL A 43 -1.95 1.04 -4.20
C VAL A 43 -0.89 0.04 -3.70
N VAL A 44 -0.81 -0.11 -2.39
CA VAL A 44 -0.10 -1.20 -1.72
C VAL A 44 -1.13 -2.08 -1.02
N THR A 45 -1.08 -3.38 -1.29
CA THR A 45 -1.96 -4.37 -0.67
C THR A 45 -1.14 -5.37 0.13
N VAL A 46 -1.54 -5.57 1.38
CA VAL A 46 -0.97 -6.59 2.28
C VAL A 46 -1.93 -7.76 2.39
N GLN A 47 -1.42 -8.98 2.34
CA GLN A 47 -2.18 -10.22 2.55
C GLN A 47 -2.40 -10.47 4.04
N PHE A 48 -3.15 -9.55 4.65
CA PHE A 48 -3.56 -9.57 6.04
C PHE A 48 -4.91 -8.88 6.11
N GLY A 49 -5.96 -9.58 6.53
CA GLY A 49 -7.34 -9.09 6.54
C GLY A 49 -8.09 -9.46 7.81
N SER A 50 -9.38 -9.16 7.84
CA SER A 50 -10.19 -9.28 9.06
C SER A 50 -10.31 -10.71 9.60
N VAL A 51 -10.05 -11.74 8.79
CA VAL A 51 -10.08 -13.15 9.22
C VAL A 51 -8.77 -13.60 9.87
N ASP A 52 -7.69 -12.84 9.69
CA ASP A 52 -6.35 -13.16 10.18
C ASP A 52 -6.20 -12.74 11.66
N THR A 53 -6.86 -13.48 12.55
CA THR A 53 -6.77 -13.24 14.00
C THR A 53 -5.68 -14.07 14.68
N SER A 54 -5.06 -15.01 13.98
CA SER A 54 -3.96 -15.82 14.52
C SER A 54 -2.85 -16.02 13.49
N PHE A 55 -1.64 -15.58 13.81
CA PHE A 55 -0.51 -15.58 12.89
C PHE A 55 0.82 -15.71 13.63
N THR A 56 1.87 -16.12 12.90
CA THR A 56 3.21 -16.32 13.48
C THR A 56 3.99 -15.02 13.45
N LEU A 57 4.47 -14.60 14.62
CA LEU A 57 5.40 -13.49 14.74
C LEU A 57 6.85 -14.01 14.83
N TYR A 58 7.77 -13.23 14.26
CA TYR A 58 9.19 -13.46 14.43
C TYR A 58 9.52 -13.48 15.93
N GLU A 59 10.26 -14.50 16.38
CA GLU A 59 10.66 -14.76 17.78
C GLU A 59 9.54 -15.07 18.80
N LYS A 60 8.28 -14.75 18.52
CA LYS A 60 7.14 -15.00 19.45
C LYS A 60 6.26 -16.20 19.07
N GLY A 61 6.50 -16.83 17.91
CA GLY A 61 5.71 -17.97 17.45
C GLY A 61 4.27 -17.58 17.12
N LEU A 62 3.36 -18.57 17.17
CA LEU A 62 1.93 -18.35 16.90
C LEU A 62 1.31 -17.47 17.99
N GLN A 63 0.68 -16.37 17.57
CA GLN A 63 -0.03 -15.44 18.44
C GLN A 63 -1.49 -15.30 17.97
N SER A 64 -2.37 -14.99 18.91
CA SER A 64 -3.78 -14.72 18.63
C SER A 64 -4.16 -13.33 19.12
N TYR A 65 -4.91 -12.59 18.31
CA TYR A 65 -5.34 -11.22 18.53
C TYR A 65 -6.87 -11.13 18.48
N PRO A 66 -7.48 -10.12 19.12
CA PRO A 66 -8.91 -9.88 19.01
C PRO A 66 -9.34 -9.66 17.56
N ALA A 67 -10.58 -10.04 17.26
CA ALA A 67 -11.22 -9.69 16.00
C ALA A 67 -11.17 -8.16 15.79
N GLY A 68 -10.91 -7.75 14.54
CA GLY A 68 -10.74 -6.34 14.19
C GLY A 68 -9.29 -5.84 14.19
N ILE A 69 -8.29 -6.67 14.55
CA ILE A 69 -6.87 -6.27 14.55
C ILE A 69 -6.39 -5.69 13.21
N ALA A 70 -6.79 -6.28 12.08
CA ALA A 70 -6.39 -5.79 10.76
C ALA A 70 -6.96 -4.40 10.45
N HIS A 71 -8.25 -4.20 10.73
CA HIS A 71 -8.91 -2.90 10.57
C HIS A 71 -8.36 -1.88 11.58
N PHE A 72 -8.05 -2.30 12.80
CA PHE A 72 -7.43 -1.41 13.79
C PHE A 72 -6.05 -0.90 13.31
N LEU A 73 -5.22 -1.79 12.78
CA LEU A 73 -3.90 -1.43 12.23
C LEU A 73 -4.03 -0.56 10.98
N GLU A 74 -5.04 -0.78 10.14
CA GLU A 74 -5.36 0.11 9.01
C GLU A 74 -5.50 1.56 9.46
N HIS A 75 -6.36 1.83 10.44
CA HIS A 75 -6.58 3.18 10.96
C HIS A 75 -5.34 3.75 11.64
N LYS A 76 -4.63 2.93 12.42
CA LYS A 76 -3.47 3.39 13.18
C LYS A 76 -2.26 3.74 12.33
N LEU A 77 -2.13 3.18 11.13
CA LEU A 77 -1.02 3.51 10.23
C LEU A 77 -1.10 4.93 9.65
N PHE A 78 -2.26 5.57 9.66
CA PHE A 78 -2.38 6.97 9.23
C PHE A 78 -1.81 7.98 10.24
N GLU A 79 -1.54 7.52 11.47
CA GLU A 79 -0.99 8.35 12.53
C GLU A 79 0.54 8.42 12.41
N ARG A 80 1.08 9.65 12.32
CA ARG A 80 2.52 9.96 12.30
C ARG A 80 3.03 10.39 13.68
N GLU A 81 4.31 10.71 13.77
CA GLU A 81 4.91 11.34 14.95
C GLU A 81 4.10 12.60 15.36
N HIS A 82 4.01 12.83 16.67
CA HIS A 82 3.22 13.93 17.24
C HIS A 82 1.71 13.92 16.90
N ALA A 83 1.15 12.76 16.54
CA ALA A 83 -0.27 12.58 16.19
C ALA A 83 -0.70 13.38 14.95
N GLU A 84 0.24 13.65 14.03
CA GLU A 84 -0.08 14.21 12.72
C GLU A 84 -0.75 13.18 11.82
N ASP A 85 -1.68 13.62 10.98
CA ASP A 85 -2.37 12.77 10.00
C ASP A 85 -1.64 12.82 8.65
N ILE A 86 -1.15 11.67 8.17
CA ILE A 86 -0.49 11.57 6.87
C ILE A 86 -1.41 11.92 5.70
N MET A 87 -2.74 11.78 5.84
CA MET A 87 -3.72 12.17 4.82
C MET A 87 -3.62 13.66 4.47
N GLU A 88 -3.27 14.51 5.44
CA GLU A 88 -3.04 15.92 5.17
C GLU A 88 -1.84 16.15 4.25
N SER A 89 -0.81 15.30 4.34
CA SER A 89 0.36 15.37 3.47
C SER A 89 0.01 15.01 2.03
N PHE A 90 -0.81 13.97 1.82
CA PHE A 90 -1.37 13.66 0.50
C PHE A 90 -2.20 14.82 -0.04
N THR A 91 -3.06 15.40 0.80
CA THR A 91 -3.93 16.53 0.42
C THR A 91 -3.10 17.75 -0.01
N ARG A 92 -2.01 18.07 0.71
CA ARG A 92 -1.08 19.16 0.35
C ARG A 92 -0.40 18.95 -0.99
N LEU A 93 -0.20 17.69 -1.40
CA LEU A 93 0.35 17.32 -2.71
C LEU A 93 -0.73 17.19 -3.80
N GLY A 94 -1.99 17.54 -3.51
CA GLY A 94 -3.09 17.44 -4.47
C GLY A 94 -3.57 16.01 -4.72
N ALA A 95 -3.29 15.08 -3.81
CA ALA A 95 -3.73 13.70 -3.88
C ALA A 95 -4.91 13.41 -2.94
N ASP A 96 -5.78 12.51 -3.37
CA ASP A 96 -6.77 11.86 -2.50
C ASP A 96 -6.18 10.55 -1.98
N SER A 97 -6.39 10.21 -0.71
CA SER A 97 -5.82 9.02 -0.08
C SER A 97 -6.88 8.25 0.71
N ASN A 98 -6.75 6.92 0.75
CA ASN A 98 -7.69 6.07 1.44
C ASN A 98 -7.06 4.72 1.82
N ALA A 99 -7.79 3.93 2.60
CA ALA A 99 -7.48 2.53 2.83
C ALA A 99 -8.77 1.71 3.00
N PHE A 100 -8.64 0.39 2.91
CA PHE A 100 -9.72 -0.51 3.30
C PHE A 100 -9.20 -1.88 3.69
N THR A 101 -9.85 -2.49 4.67
CA THR A 101 -9.66 -3.87 5.10
C THR A 101 -10.82 -4.74 4.64
N SER A 102 -10.49 -5.82 3.92
CA SER A 102 -11.40 -6.89 3.55
C SER A 102 -11.13 -8.14 4.39
N PHE A 103 -11.82 -9.24 4.09
CA PHE A 103 -11.62 -10.50 4.80
C PHE A 103 -10.17 -10.98 4.76
N THR A 104 -9.47 -10.87 3.64
CA THR A 104 -8.16 -11.51 3.43
C THR A 104 -7.03 -10.54 3.08
N LYS A 105 -7.30 -9.24 3.06
CA LYS A 105 -6.32 -8.21 2.68
C LYS A 105 -6.70 -6.83 3.20
N THR A 106 -5.68 -6.01 3.41
CA THR A 106 -5.79 -4.57 3.66
C THR A 106 -5.03 -3.82 2.56
N SER A 107 -5.61 -2.75 2.04
CA SER A 107 -5.00 -1.95 0.96
C SER A 107 -4.95 -0.48 1.34
N TYR A 108 -3.85 0.18 1.03
CA TYR A 108 -3.60 1.61 1.20
C TYR A 108 -3.35 2.21 -0.18
N LEU A 109 -3.96 3.35 -0.47
CA LEU A 109 -4.00 3.87 -1.83
C LEU A 109 -4.07 5.39 -1.88
N PHE A 110 -3.65 5.94 -3.01
CA PHE A 110 -3.88 7.33 -3.36
C PHE A 110 -4.21 7.48 -4.85
N SER A 111 -4.83 8.59 -5.21
CA SER A 111 -4.89 9.08 -6.59
C SER A 111 -4.39 10.52 -6.68
N THR A 112 -3.73 10.85 -7.79
CA THR A 112 -3.19 12.19 -8.03
C THR A 112 -3.09 12.48 -9.53
N ILE A 113 -3.04 13.76 -9.91
CA ILE A 113 -2.75 14.21 -11.28
C ILE A 113 -1.32 14.73 -11.45
N ASN A 114 -0.56 14.88 -10.36
CA ASN A 114 0.78 15.45 -10.31
C ASN A 114 1.55 14.95 -9.06
N GLN A 115 2.79 15.42 -8.83
CA GLN A 115 3.59 15.07 -7.64
C GLN A 115 3.66 13.55 -7.38
N LEU A 116 3.82 12.73 -8.43
CA LEU A 116 3.72 11.27 -8.32
C LEU A 116 4.80 10.71 -7.38
N SER A 117 6.04 11.16 -7.53
CA SER A 117 7.16 10.65 -6.72
C SER A 117 6.93 10.94 -5.24
N GLU A 118 6.51 12.15 -4.90
CA GLU A 118 6.26 12.57 -3.53
C GLU A 118 5.08 11.81 -2.90
N ASN A 119 4.02 11.54 -3.67
CA ASN A 119 2.90 10.72 -3.19
C ASN A 119 3.28 9.22 -3.05
N LEU A 120 4.20 8.72 -3.88
CA LEU A 120 4.76 7.38 -3.71
C LEU A 120 5.61 7.28 -2.44
N ASP A 121 6.40 8.30 -2.13
CA ASP A 121 7.19 8.37 -0.89
C ASP A 121 6.26 8.37 0.34
N LEU A 122 5.14 9.12 0.31
CA LEU A 122 4.13 9.08 1.37
C LEU A 122 3.45 7.72 1.50
N LEU A 123 3.15 7.05 0.39
CA LEU A 123 2.56 5.71 0.42
C LEU A 123 3.53 4.67 0.98
N GLU A 124 4.83 4.80 0.69
CA GLU A 124 5.87 3.98 1.30
C GLU A 124 5.96 4.24 2.81
N GLU A 125 5.98 5.50 3.23
CA GLU A 125 5.99 5.87 4.65
C GLU A 125 4.78 5.26 5.40
N LEU A 126 3.57 5.45 4.86
CA LEU A 126 2.31 4.93 5.42
C LEU A 126 2.36 3.42 5.72
N VAL A 127 3.03 2.63 4.88
CA VAL A 127 3.04 1.16 5.01
C VAL A 127 4.30 0.62 5.70
N THR A 128 5.30 1.45 5.96
CA THR A 128 6.59 1.04 6.54
C THR A 128 6.86 1.62 7.92
N VAL A 129 6.22 2.73 8.28
CA VAL A 129 6.40 3.41 9.57
C VAL A 129 5.09 3.36 10.33
N ALA A 130 5.14 2.90 11.58
CA ALA A 130 3.98 2.83 12.45
C ALA A 130 4.22 3.61 13.74
N HIS A 131 3.34 4.56 14.05
CA HIS A 131 3.33 5.26 15.32
C HIS A 131 2.07 4.87 16.10
N PHE A 132 2.28 4.26 17.27
CA PHE A 132 1.19 3.93 18.18
C PHE A 132 1.33 4.84 19.40
N THR A 133 0.51 5.89 19.46
CA THR A 133 0.35 6.70 20.66
C THR A 133 -0.61 6.02 21.64
N GLU A 134 -0.45 6.29 22.93
CA GLU A 134 -1.30 5.77 24.02
C GLU A 134 -2.69 6.41 24.09
#